data_AF-A0A1A8PNG9-F1
#
_entry.id   AF-A0A1A8PNG9-F1
#
_cell.length_a   1.000
_cell.length_b   1.000
_cell.length_c   1.000
_cell.angle_alpha   90.00
_cell.angle_beta   90.00
_cell.angle_gamma   90.00
#
_symmetry.space_group_name_H-M   'P 1'
#
loop_
_entity.id
_entity.type
_entity.pdbx_description
1 polymer ?
#
loop_
_entity_poly.entity_id
_entity_poly.type
_entity_poly.pdbx_seq_one_letter_code
_entity_poly.pdbx_strand_id
1 'polypeptide(L)'
;MVMLGARGDTATQISECLKTQDCRDDVHSQFDKLLGELNKPGAPFALSVANRLFGDQSYQFLQEFLTQTRTNYKSELESVDFRTKYEETRNEINSWVEKQTQGKIKDILA
;
A
#
# COMPACT_ATOMS: atom_id res chain seq x y z
N MET A 1 -1.16 2.16 -5.85
CA MET A 1 -1.34 2.88 -4.58
C MET A 1 -0.64 4.22 -4.59
N VAL A 2 0.69 4.29 -4.69
CA VAL A 2 1.46 5.56 -4.65
C VAL A 2 1.03 6.57 -5.73
N MET A 3 0.68 6.10 -6.93
CA MET A 3 0.20 6.96 -8.02
C MET A 3 -1.04 7.80 -7.67
N LEU A 4 -1.88 7.37 -6.71
CA LEU A 4 -3.05 8.14 -6.23
C LEU A 4 -2.64 9.55 -5.74
N GLY A 5 -1.49 9.65 -5.08
CA GLY A 5 -0.96 10.89 -4.54
C GLY A 5 -0.01 11.64 -5.50
N ALA A 6 0.33 11.05 -6.64
CA ALA A 6 1.25 11.65 -7.60
C ALA A 6 0.52 12.60 -8.58
N ARG A 7 1.19 13.64 -9.05
CA ARG A 7 0.70 14.57 -10.10
C ARG A 7 1.86 14.94 -11.04
N GLY A 8 1.53 15.51 -12.20
CA GLY A 8 2.51 15.94 -13.20
C GLY A 8 3.44 14.80 -13.64
N ASP A 9 4.71 15.13 -13.87
CA ASP A 9 5.73 14.19 -14.36
C ASP A 9 5.88 12.94 -13.48
N THR A 10 5.73 13.08 -12.16
CA THR A 10 5.78 11.95 -11.23
C THR A 10 4.67 10.93 -11.52
N ALA A 11 3.44 11.39 -11.80
CA ALA A 11 2.34 10.49 -12.14
C ALA A 11 2.56 9.85 -13.51
N THR A 12 3.05 10.62 -14.48
CA THR A 12 3.37 10.14 -15.84
C THR A 12 4.43 9.05 -15.81
N GLN A 13 5.54 9.26 -15.10
CA GLN A 13 6.62 8.28 -15.01
C GLN A 13 6.16 6.97 -14.35
N ILE A 14 5.32 7.06 -13.31
CA ILE A 14 4.76 5.86 -12.66
C ILE A 14 3.86 5.09 -13.63
N SER A 15 2.96 5.78 -14.34
CA SER A 15 2.03 5.12 -15.27
C SER A 15 2.74 4.53 -16.49
N GLU A 16 3.80 5.18 -16.97
CA GLU A 16 4.64 4.69 -18.07
C GLU A 16 5.46 3.46 -17.73
N CYS A 17 6.01 3.43 -16.52
CA CYS A 17 6.77 2.29 -16.02
C CYS A 17 5.85 1.08 -15.82
N LEU A 18 4.68 1.28 -15.22
CA LEU A 18 3.71 0.23 -14.92
C LEU A 18 2.81 -0.15 -16.12
N LYS A 19 2.95 0.53 -17.26
CA LYS A 19 2.17 0.31 -18.49
C LYS A 19 0.66 0.45 -18.29
N THR A 20 0.25 1.46 -17.52
CA THR A 20 -1.15 1.72 -17.18
C THR A 20 -1.76 2.89 -17.95
N GLN A 21 -1.08 3.43 -18.97
CA GLN A 21 -1.58 4.60 -19.71
C GLN A 21 -2.81 4.28 -20.55
N ASP A 22 -2.94 3.03 -21.00
CA ASP A 22 -4.08 2.56 -21.81
C ASP A 22 -5.29 2.12 -20.98
N CYS A 23 -5.19 2.16 -19.64
CA CYS A 23 -6.30 1.84 -18.76
C CYS A 23 -7.41 2.90 -18.93
N ARG A 24 -8.50 2.52 -19.62
CA ARG A 24 -9.67 3.39 -19.85
C ARG A 24 -10.48 3.70 -18.60
N ASP A 25 -10.40 2.84 -17.57
CA ASP A 25 -10.96 3.08 -16.23
C ASP A 25 -9.89 3.61 -15.28
N ASP A 26 -10.29 4.19 -14.15
CA ASP A 26 -9.37 4.44 -13.04
C ASP A 26 -8.68 3.12 -12.65
N VAL A 27 -7.38 3.01 -12.97
CA VAL A 27 -6.53 1.84 -12.69
C VAL A 27 -6.65 1.39 -11.23
N HIS A 28 -6.93 2.31 -10.31
CA HIS A 28 -7.12 2.01 -8.90
C HIS A 28 -8.36 1.15 -8.65
N SER A 29 -9.47 1.43 -9.34
CA SER A 29 -10.69 0.61 -9.26
C SER A 29 -10.50 -0.79 -9.85
N GLN A 30 -9.68 -0.93 -10.89
CA GLN A 30 -9.35 -2.23 -11.46
C GLN A 30 -8.48 -3.06 -10.51
N PHE A 31 -7.56 -2.42 -9.78
CA PHE A 31 -6.80 -3.07 -8.71
C PHE A 31 -7.69 -3.55 -7.56
N ASP A 32 -8.70 -2.77 -7.15
CA ASP A 32 -9.65 -3.23 -6.12
C ASP A 32 -10.39 -4.50 -6.56
N LYS A 33 -10.92 -4.51 -7.79
CA LYS A 33 -11.57 -5.68 -8.38
C LYS A 33 -10.62 -6.88 -8.41
N LEU A 34 -9.40 -6.70 -8.90
CA LEU A 34 -8.39 -7.76 -8.95
C LEU A 34 -8.09 -8.33 -7.56
N LEU A 35 -7.86 -7.46 -6.57
CA LEU A 35 -7.62 -7.89 -5.18
C LEU A 35 -8.84 -8.60 -4.58
N GLY A 36 -10.05 -8.21 -4.97
CA GLY A 36 -11.28 -8.92 -4.61
C GLY A 36 -11.32 -10.34 -5.18
N GLU A 37 -11.05 -10.50 -6.47
CA GLU A 37 -11.01 -11.80 -7.16
C GLU A 37 -9.95 -12.74 -6.59
N LEU A 38 -8.74 -12.21 -6.35
CA LEU A 38 -7.60 -12.97 -5.83
C LEU A 38 -7.81 -13.49 -4.40
N ASN A 39 -8.66 -12.84 -3.61
CA ASN A 39 -8.96 -13.19 -2.22
C ASN A 39 -10.36 -13.81 -2.03
N LYS A 40 -10.97 -14.36 -3.10
CA LYS A 40 -12.30 -14.96 -3.01
C LYS A 40 -12.33 -16.18 -2.07
N PRO A 41 -13.35 -16.30 -1.19
CA PRO A 41 -13.56 -17.50 -0.42
C PRO A 41 -13.74 -18.73 -1.32
N GLY A 42 -13.15 -19.86 -0.94
CA GLY A 42 -13.29 -21.13 -1.68
C GLY A 42 -12.32 -21.33 -2.84
N ALA A 43 -11.35 -20.44 -3.04
CA ALA A 43 -10.24 -20.69 -3.95
C ALA A 43 -9.42 -21.92 -3.48
N PRO A 44 -8.87 -22.75 -4.39
CA PRO A 44 -8.03 -23.90 -4.05
C PRO A 44 -6.63 -23.49 -3.54
N PHE A 45 -6.42 -22.20 -3.29
CA PHE A 45 -5.18 -21.62 -2.83
C PHE A 45 -5.47 -20.55 -1.77
N ALA A 46 -4.49 -20.30 -0.92
CA ALA A 46 -4.48 -19.13 -0.04
C ALA A 46 -3.52 -18.11 -0.61
N LEU A 47 -4.04 -16.95 -0.99
CA LEU A 47 -3.25 -15.78 -1.38
C LEU A 47 -3.48 -14.70 -0.33
N SER A 48 -2.41 -14.10 0.18
CA SER A 48 -2.47 -12.98 1.10
C SER A 48 -1.61 -11.86 0.54
N VAL A 49 -2.18 -10.65 0.48
CA VAL A 49 -1.49 -9.44 0.00
C VAL A 49 -1.48 -8.44 1.14
N ALA A 50 -0.28 -8.09 1.61
CA ALA A 50 -0.07 -7.18 2.71
C ALA A 50 0.61 -5.90 2.21
N ASN A 51 -0.18 -4.86 1.94
CA ASN A 51 0.31 -3.54 1.57
C ASN A 51 -0.06 -2.54 2.66
N ARG A 52 0.89 -1.66 3.02
CA ARG A 52 0.68 -0.52 3.92
C ARG A 52 1.64 0.59 3.51
N LEU A 53 1.21 1.83 3.67
CA LEU A 53 2.09 2.99 3.60
C LEU A 53 2.46 3.41 5.02
N PHE A 54 3.72 3.78 5.23
CA PHE A 54 4.16 4.40 6.47
C PHE A 54 4.70 5.79 6.14
N GLY A 55 4.16 6.81 6.79
CA GLY A 55 4.53 8.20 6.57
C GLY A 55 4.97 8.87 7.86
N ASP A 56 5.92 9.79 7.78
CA ASP A 56 6.39 10.50 8.97
C ASP A 56 5.28 11.39 9.53
N GLN A 57 5.10 11.34 10.85
CA GLN A 57 4.06 12.06 11.58
C GLN A 57 4.19 13.58 11.53
N SER A 58 5.34 14.12 11.10
CA SER A 58 5.48 15.57 10.92
C SER A 58 4.70 16.11 9.71
N TYR A 59 4.20 15.23 8.83
CA TYR A 59 3.41 15.61 7.67
C TYR A 59 1.90 15.50 7.93
N GLN A 60 1.15 16.39 7.28
CA GLN A 60 -0.30 16.26 7.19
C GLN A 60 -0.68 15.58 5.88
N PHE A 61 -1.37 14.45 5.98
CA PHE A 61 -1.83 13.69 4.82
C PHE A 61 -3.21 14.17 4.36
N LEU A 62 -3.40 14.27 3.05
CA LEU A 62 -4.68 14.62 2.47
C LEU A 62 -5.71 13.52 2.76
N GLN A 63 -6.87 13.90 3.32
CA GLN A 63 -7.94 12.96 3.66
C GLN A 63 -8.48 12.20 2.44
N GLU A 64 -8.50 12.85 1.28
CA GLU A 64 -8.86 12.20 0.02
C GLU A 64 -7.92 11.04 -0.30
N PHE A 65 -6.61 11.24 -0.14
CA PHE A 65 -5.60 10.20 -0.38
C PHE A 65 -5.74 9.03 0.60
N LEU A 66 -5.95 9.32 1.90
CA LEU A 66 -6.20 8.30 2.91
C LEU A 66 -7.46 7.49 2.62
N THR A 67 -8.51 8.15 2.14
CA THR A 67 -9.77 7.50 1.79
C THR A 67 -9.61 6.61 0.55
N GLN A 68 -8.98 7.13 -0.51
CA GLN A 68 -8.78 6.39 -1.76
C GLN A 68 -7.85 5.18 -1.60
N THR A 69 -6.82 5.28 -0.75
CA THR A 69 -5.94 4.14 -0.44
C THR A 69 -6.68 3.03 0.29
N ARG A 70 -7.51 3.37 1.29
CA ARG A 70 -8.36 2.38 1.98
C ARG A 70 -9.36 1.73 1.03
N THR A 71 -10.05 2.51 0.21
CA THR A 71 -11.08 2.02 -0.71
C THR A 71 -10.51 1.15 -1.82
N ASN A 72 -9.47 1.62 -2.53
CA ASN A 72 -8.99 0.95 -3.74
C ASN A 72 -7.94 -0.13 -3.50
N TYR A 73 -7.26 -0.09 -2.34
CA TYR A 73 -6.13 -0.97 -2.05
C TYR A 73 -6.26 -1.75 -0.75
N LYS A 74 -7.35 -1.54 0.02
CA LYS A 74 -7.55 -2.15 1.35
C LYS A 74 -6.34 -1.93 2.27
N SER A 75 -5.65 -0.82 2.03
CA SER A 75 -4.39 -0.45 2.65
C SER A 75 -4.56 0.91 3.30
N GLU A 76 -3.98 1.06 4.48
CA GLU A 76 -3.97 2.32 5.19
C GLU A 76 -2.58 2.96 5.12
N LEU A 77 -2.53 4.28 5.31
CA LEU A 77 -1.31 4.95 5.67
C LEU A 77 -1.25 5.05 7.19
N GLU A 78 -0.16 4.58 7.76
CA GLU A 78 0.15 4.69 9.18
C GLU A 78 1.13 5.84 9.39
N SER A 79 0.79 6.74 10.31
CA SER A 79 1.61 7.88 10.69
C SER A 79 2.55 7.45 11.81
N VAL A 80 3.85 7.52 11.58
CA VAL A 80 4.89 7.01 12.50
C VAL A 80 6.00 8.05 12.72
N ASP A 81 6.80 7.88 13.78
CA ASP A 81 7.89 8.81 14.09
C ASP A 81 9.24 8.31 13.56
N PHE A 82 9.52 8.61 12.29
CA PHE A 82 10.80 8.26 11.69
C PHE A 82 11.96 9.15 12.18
N ARG A 83 11.69 10.30 12.79
CA ARG A 83 12.74 11.27 13.17
C ARG A 83 13.34 10.96 14.52
N THR A 84 12.51 10.63 15.50
CA THR A 84 12.96 10.44 16.89
C THR A 84 12.88 8.99 17.35
N LYS A 85 12.03 8.17 16.73
CA LYS A 85 11.79 6.76 17.10
C LYS A 85 12.00 5.81 15.92
N TYR A 86 13.05 6.03 15.12
CA TYR A 86 13.28 5.25 13.89
C TYR A 86 13.47 3.74 14.14
N GLU A 87 14.20 3.32 15.18
CA GLU A 87 14.35 1.88 15.51
C GLU A 87 13.04 1.26 16.02
N GLU A 88 12.27 1.99 16.82
CA GLU A 88 10.94 1.55 17.28
C GLU A 88 10.00 1.38 16.08
N THR A 89 9.95 2.39 15.22
CA THR A 89 9.16 2.38 13.97
C THR A 89 9.58 1.22 13.05
N ARG A 90 10.89 0.95 12.92
CA ARG A 90 11.40 -0.18 12.15
C ARG A 90 10.87 -1.52 12.71
N ASN A 91 10.92 -1.69 14.03
CA ASN A 91 10.40 -2.88 14.71
C ASN A 91 8.88 -3.01 14.57
N GLU A 92 8.14 -1.90 14.61
CA GLU A 92 6.70 -1.87 14.36
C GLU A 92 6.36 -2.33 12.93
N ILE A 93 7.07 -1.81 11.92
CA ILE A 93 6.89 -2.21 10.51
C ILE A 93 7.18 -3.71 10.36
N ASN A 94 8.30 -4.20 10.91
CA ASN A 94 8.67 -5.61 10.85
C ASN A 94 7.61 -6.50 11.53
N SER A 95 7.15 -6.10 12.72
CA SER A 95 6.12 -6.83 13.46
C SER A 95 4.79 -6.86 12.71
N TRP A 96 4.41 -5.75 12.06
CA TRP A 96 3.21 -5.68 11.24
C TRP A 96 3.30 -6.63 10.04
N VAL A 97 4.42 -6.60 9.30
CA VAL A 97 4.65 -7.50 8.15
C VAL A 97 4.66 -8.96 8.59
N GLU A 98 5.34 -9.29 9.69
CA GLU A 98 5.36 -10.65 10.23
C GLU A 98 3.94 -11.13 10.56
N LYS A 99 3.14 -10.29 11.21
CA LYS A 99 1.74 -10.61 11.53
C LYS A 99 0.89 -10.83 10.28
N GLN A 100 0.95 -9.93 9.29
CA GLN A 100 0.15 -10.06 8.06
C GLN A 100 0.55 -11.28 7.22
N THR A 101 1.80 -11.70 7.31
CA THR A 101 2.35 -12.83 6.56
C THR A 101 2.35 -14.14 7.36
N GLN A 102 1.72 -14.14 8.55
CA GLN A 102 1.62 -15.32 9.43
C GLN A 102 3.01 -15.88 9.81
N GLY A 103 3.96 -15.00 10.11
CA GLY A 103 5.31 -15.37 10.51
C GLY A 103 6.25 -15.70 9.35
N LYS A 104 5.78 -15.66 8.09
CA LYS A 104 6.58 -16.09 6.93
C LYS A 104 7.62 -15.06 6.50
N ILE A 105 7.34 -13.77 6.66
CA ILE A 105 8.27 -12.69 6.34
C ILE A 105 8.62 -11.98 7.64
N LYS A 106 9.90 -12.06 8.02
CA LYS A 106 10.46 -11.39 9.20
C LYS A 106 11.52 -10.42 8.74
N ASP A 107 11.75 -9.38 9.54
CA ASP A 107 12.84 -8.42 9.34
C ASP A 107 12.92 -7.88 7.90
N ILE A 108 11.77 -7.48 7.34
CA ILE A 108 11.71 -6.91 5.98
C ILE A 108 12.58 -5.65 5.85
N LEU A 109 12.72 -4.91 6.95
CA LEU A 109 13.70 -3.84 7.11
C LEU A 109 14.84 -4.34 8.02
N ALA A 110 16.00 -4.59 7.41
CA ALA A 110 17.23 -5.03 8.06
C ALA A 110 18.03 -3.89 8.70
#